data_AF-A0A0E4BRF2-F1
#
_entry.id   AF-A0A0E4BRF2-F1
#
_cell.length_a   1.000
_cell.length_b   1.000
_cell.length_c   1.000
_cell.angle_alpha   90.00
_cell.angle_beta   90.00
_cell.angle_gamma   90.00
#
_symmetry.space_group_name_H-M   'P 1'
#
loop_
_entity.id
_entity.type
_entity.pdbx_description
1 polymer ?
#
loop_
_entity_poly.entity_id
_entity_poly.type
_entity_poly.pdbx_seq_one_letter_code
_entity_poly.pdbx_strand_id
1 'polypeptide(L)'
;MEEKLREALRDEISRVGAVSEAAGAVPLLRDRLRENELVQAQFMLVFDNELYEPRATRRWRDLAHMPRSDFEAEVEALLKPGGTFAALRAVAAAQGLD
;
A
#
# COMPACT_ATOMS: atom_id res chain seq x y z
N MET A 1 -6.66 -3.40 -1.63
CA MET A 1 -5.74 -2.73 -0.69
C MET A 1 -6.31 -1.40 -0.21
N GLU A 2 -6.57 -0.41 -1.08
CA GLU A 2 -7.15 0.89 -0.68
C GLU A 2 -8.47 0.76 0.10
N GLU A 3 -9.38 -0.10 -0.34
CA GLU A 3 -10.68 -0.33 0.34
C GLU A 3 -10.49 -0.78 1.78
N LYS A 4 -9.54 -1.68 2.03
CA LYS A 4 -9.22 -2.20 3.36
C LYS A 4 -8.60 -1.12 4.25
N LEU A 5 -7.77 -0.24 3.69
CA LEU A 5 -7.27 0.92 4.44
C LEU A 5 -8.39 1.92 4.76
N ARG A 6 -9.37 2.10 3.87
CA ARG A 6 -10.58 2.88 4.16
C ARG A 6 -11.50 2.22 5.19
N GLU A 7 -11.53 0.89 5.25
CA GLU A 7 -12.23 0.13 6.30
C GLU A 7 -11.56 0.36 7.67
N ALA A 8 -10.22 0.23 7.73
CA ALA A 8 -9.43 0.50 8.92
C ALA A 8 -9.53 1.96 9.43
N LEU A 9 -9.78 2.92 8.53
CA LEU A 9 -10.10 4.29 8.90
C LEU A 9 -11.50 4.44 9.50
N ARG A 10 -12.46 3.59 9.16
CA ARG A 10 -13.85 3.72 9.62
C ARG A 10 -14.10 3.00 10.94
N ASP A 11 -13.40 1.90 11.18
CA ASP A 11 -13.59 1.08 12.37
C ASP A 11 -12.25 0.67 12.99
N GLU A 12 -12.04 1.11 14.23
CA GLU A 12 -10.83 0.82 14.99
C GLU A 12 -10.74 -0.65 15.40
N ILE A 13 -11.87 -1.34 15.60
CA ILE A 13 -11.89 -2.75 15.99
C ILE A 13 -11.38 -3.63 14.85
N SER A 14 -11.75 -3.33 13.61
CA SER A 14 -11.29 -4.05 12.42
C SER A 14 -9.93 -3.60 11.89
N ARG A 15 -9.32 -2.51 12.42
CA ARG A 15 -8.06 -1.94 11.93
C ARG A 15 -6.97 -2.98 11.69
N VAL A 16 -6.70 -3.83 12.67
CA VAL A 16 -5.63 -4.84 12.57
C VAL A 16 -5.91 -5.85 11.46
N GLY A 17 -7.16 -6.33 11.35
CA GLY A 17 -7.58 -7.26 10.31
C GLY A 17 -7.48 -6.65 8.92
N ALA A 18 -8.04 -5.45 8.76
CA ALA A 18 -8.06 -4.74 7.49
C ALA A 18 -6.65 -4.32 7.01
N VAL A 19 -5.76 -3.87 7.91
CA VAL A 19 -4.35 -3.60 7.56
C VAL A 19 -3.61 -4.89 7.20
N SER A 20 -3.90 -6.01 7.88
CA SER A 20 -3.31 -7.32 7.55
C SER A 20 -3.74 -7.83 6.18
N GLU A 21 -5.02 -7.67 5.84
CA GLU A 21 -5.54 -7.99 4.50
C GLU A 21 -4.92 -7.10 3.42
N ALA A 22 -4.76 -5.80 3.69
CA ALA A 22 -4.06 -4.89 2.80
C ALA A 22 -2.61 -5.34 2.57
N ALA A 23 -1.87 -5.67 3.64
CA ALA A 23 -0.51 -6.18 3.56
C ALA A 23 -0.43 -7.54 2.81
N GLY A 24 -1.45 -8.39 2.91
CA GLY A 24 -1.53 -9.65 2.18
C GLY A 24 -1.57 -9.51 0.65
N ALA A 25 -2.00 -8.34 0.14
CA ALA A 25 -2.01 -8.06 -1.30
C ALA A 25 -0.64 -7.63 -1.86
N VAL A 26 0.31 -7.22 -1.00
CA VAL A 26 1.64 -6.75 -1.39
C VAL A 26 2.46 -7.81 -2.16
N PRO A 27 2.59 -9.07 -1.69
CA PRO A 27 3.31 -10.11 -2.43
C PRO A 27 2.69 -10.42 -3.81
N LEU A 28 1.36 -10.38 -3.92
CA LEU A 28 0.67 -10.63 -5.19
C LEU A 28 0.94 -9.53 -6.22
N LEU A 29 0.93 -8.26 -5.79
CA LEU A 29 1.32 -7.15 -6.65
C LEU A 29 2.78 -7.28 -7.08
N ARG A 30 3.67 -7.59 -6.13
CA ARG A 30 5.10 -7.78 -6.39
C ARG A 30 5.37 -8.87 -7.44
N ASP A 31 4.69 -10.00 -7.33
CA ASP A 31 4.91 -11.13 -8.23
C ASP A 31 4.41 -10.82 -9.65
N ARG A 32 3.28 -10.12 -9.79
CA ARG A 32 2.78 -9.64 -11.09
C ARG A 32 3.72 -8.62 -11.76
N LEU A 33 4.44 -7.82 -10.96
CA LEU A 33 5.35 -6.79 -11.48
C LEU A 33 6.65 -7.37 -12.03
N ARG A 34 7.06 -8.58 -11.59
CA ARG A 34 8.24 -9.27 -12.15
C ARG A 34 8.09 -9.66 -13.62
N GLU A 35 6.86 -9.63 -14.14
CA GLU A 35 6.59 -9.94 -15.54
C GLU A 35 6.97 -8.78 -16.50
N ASN A 36 7.28 -7.58 -15.98
CA ASN A 36 7.66 -6.42 -16.79
C ASN A 36 8.68 -5.50 -16.07
N GLU A 37 9.94 -5.52 -16.51
CA GLU A 37 11.07 -4.81 -15.87
C GLU A 37 10.90 -3.27 -15.80
N LEU A 38 10.27 -2.65 -16.80
CA LEU A 38 10.03 -1.19 -16.79
C LEU A 38 8.98 -0.82 -15.74
N VAL A 39 7.90 -1.60 -15.67
CA VAL A 39 6.84 -1.41 -14.68
C VAL A 39 7.37 -1.70 -13.29
N GLN A 40 8.18 -2.74 -13.14
CA GLN A 40 8.87 -3.06 -11.90
C GLN A 40 9.74 -1.90 -11.40
N ALA A 41 10.54 -1.28 -12.26
CA ALA A 41 11.39 -0.14 -11.87
C ALA A 41 10.58 1.08 -11.44
N GLN A 42 9.50 1.41 -12.16
CA GLN A 42 8.60 2.52 -11.81
C GLN A 42 7.83 2.24 -10.51
N PHE A 43 7.42 1.00 -10.29
CA PHE A 43 6.76 0.57 -9.06
C PHE A 43 7.70 0.56 -7.87
N MET A 44 8.93 0.08 -8.03
CA MET A 44 9.96 0.12 -6.98
C MET A 44 10.21 1.56 -6.56
N LEU A 45 10.37 2.51 -7.50
CA LEU A 45 10.61 3.91 -7.15
C LEU A 45 9.48 4.58 -6.34
N VAL A 46 8.22 4.15 -6.55
CA VAL A 46 7.04 4.69 -5.86
C VAL A 46 6.70 3.92 -4.58
N PHE A 47 7.00 2.62 -4.54
CA PHE A 47 6.43 1.67 -3.60
C PHE A 47 7.48 0.82 -2.86
N ASP A 48 8.78 1.07 -3.03
CA ASP A 48 9.87 0.29 -2.39
C ASP A 48 9.74 0.25 -0.86
N ASN A 49 9.43 1.38 -0.24
CA ASN A 49 9.29 1.49 1.22
C ASN A 49 8.09 0.68 1.75
N GLU A 50 7.07 0.48 0.92
CA GLU A 50 5.84 -0.25 1.26
C GLU A 50 5.90 -1.73 0.84
N LEU A 51 6.73 -2.10 -0.15
CA LEU A 51 6.81 -3.45 -0.73
C LEU A 51 8.11 -4.22 -0.44
N TYR A 52 9.27 -3.57 -0.41
CA TYR A 52 10.53 -4.23 -0.77
C TYR A 52 11.69 -4.19 0.23
N GLU A 53 11.53 -3.55 1.38
CA GLU A 53 12.52 -3.69 2.45
C GLU A 53 12.22 -4.89 3.38
N PRO A 54 13.22 -5.48 4.06
CA PRO A 54 13.01 -6.33 5.25
C PRO A 54 12.12 -5.65 6.32
N ARG A 55 12.00 -4.32 6.21
CA ARG A 55 11.14 -3.46 7.01
C ARG A 55 9.68 -3.41 6.53
N ALA A 56 9.31 -3.80 5.32
CA ALA A 56 7.93 -3.71 4.83
C ALA A 56 6.94 -4.47 5.72
N THR A 57 7.22 -5.73 6.05
CA THR A 57 6.39 -6.50 7.01
C THR A 57 6.32 -5.84 8.38
N ARG A 58 7.41 -5.22 8.83
CA ARG A 58 7.44 -4.46 10.10
C ARG A 58 6.63 -3.18 9.98
N ARG A 59 6.74 -2.45 8.86
CA ARG A 59 6.04 -1.20 8.57
C ARG A 59 4.53 -1.39 8.59
N TRP A 60 4.02 -2.43 7.94
CA TRP A 60 2.59 -2.78 7.96
C TRP A 60 2.11 -3.19 9.35
N ARG A 61 2.94 -3.92 10.10
CA ARG A 61 2.64 -4.25 11.51
C ARG A 61 2.59 -2.99 12.37
N ASP A 62 3.57 -2.10 12.23
CA ASP A 62 3.65 -0.86 13.00
C ASP A 62 2.46 0.06 12.65
N LEU A 63 2.08 0.13 11.37
CA LEU A 63 0.86 0.82 10.90
C LEU A 63 -0.40 0.29 11.59
N ALA A 64 -0.53 -1.03 11.76
CA ALA A 64 -1.71 -1.62 12.41
C ALA A 64 -1.85 -1.28 13.90
N HIS A 65 -0.73 -0.99 14.58
CA HIS A 65 -0.66 -0.87 16.05
C HIS A 65 -0.32 0.54 16.54
N MET A 66 -0.01 1.48 15.66
CA MET A 66 0.29 2.87 16.04
C MET A 66 -0.95 3.59 16.60
N PRO A 67 -0.74 4.71 17.33
CA PRO A 67 -1.83 5.56 17.81
C PRO A 67 -2.76 6.02 16.67
N ARG A 68 -4.04 6.23 17.00
CA ARG A 68 -5.07 6.52 15.99
C ARG A 68 -4.78 7.77 15.16
N SER A 69 -4.31 8.84 15.77
CA SER A 69 -3.94 10.09 15.08
C SER A 69 -2.84 9.87 14.04
N ASP A 70 -1.85 9.05 14.40
CA ASP A 70 -0.68 8.78 13.55
C ASP A 70 -1.10 7.86 12.40
N PHE A 71 -1.95 6.87 12.70
CA PHE A 71 -2.56 6.00 11.71
C PHE A 71 -3.34 6.77 10.65
N GLU A 72 -4.20 7.71 11.08
CA GLU A 72 -4.99 8.54 10.17
C GLU A 72 -4.10 9.35 9.24
N ALA A 73 -3.07 10.01 9.78
CA ALA A 73 -2.14 10.81 8.98
C ALA A 73 -1.37 9.96 7.95
N GLU A 74 -0.89 8.79 8.36
CA GLU A 74 -0.16 7.85 7.48
C GLU A 74 -1.06 7.29 6.38
N VAL A 75 -2.28 6.85 6.72
CA VAL A 75 -3.22 6.31 5.72
C VAL A 75 -3.75 7.41 4.79
N GLU A 76 -3.96 8.62 5.30
CA GLU A 76 -4.31 9.77 4.45
C GLU A 76 -3.19 10.08 3.45
N ALA A 77 -1.92 10.03 3.86
CA ALA A 77 -0.78 10.24 2.96
C ALA A 77 -0.74 9.20 1.82
N LEU A 78 -1.16 7.95 2.09
CA LEU A 78 -1.26 6.89 1.09
C LEU A 78 -2.45 7.11 0.12
N LEU A 79 -3.60 7.56 0.63
CA LEU A 79 -4.87 7.62 -0.10
C LEU A 79 -5.16 8.95 -0.81
N LYS A 80 -4.52 10.05 -0.37
CA LYS A 80 -4.80 11.39 -0.89
C LYS A 80 -4.58 11.48 -2.41
N PRO A 81 -5.21 12.44 -3.11
CA PRO A 81 -4.86 12.76 -4.49
C PRO A 81 -3.36 13.04 -4.63
N GLY A 82 -2.69 12.36 -5.57
CA GLY A 82 -1.23 12.43 -5.73
C GLY A 82 -0.42 11.68 -4.67
N GLY A 83 -1.08 10.97 -3.75
CA GLY A 83 -0.46 10.04 -2.81
C GLY A 83 -0.04 8.74 -3.48
N THR A 84 0.52 7.83 -2.68
CA THR A 84 1.19 6.62 -3.17
C THR A 84 0.30 5.76 -4.07
N PHE A 85 -0.97 5.54 -3.70
CA PHE A 85 -1.87 4.73 -4.54
C PHE A 85 -2.33 5.44 -5.81
N ALA A 86 -2.41 6.77 -5.79
CA ALA A 86 -2.72 7.54 -7.00
C ALA A 86 -1.57 7.44 -8.01
N ALA A 87 -0.32 7.54 -7.55
CA ALA A 87 0.86 7.33 -8.38
C ALA A 87 0.92 5.91 -8.96
N LEU A 88 0.57 4.91 -8.15
CA LEU A 88 0.45 3.51 -8.58
C LEU A 88 -0.54 3.33 -9.73
N ARG A 89 -1.74 3.90 -9.61
CA ARG A 89 -2.77 3.84 -10.65
C ARG A 89 -2.31 4.54 -11.93
N ALA A 90 -1.58 5.65 -11.82
CA ALA A 90 -1.02 6.34 -12.99
C ALA A 90 0.02 5.47 -13.72
N VAL A 91 0.89 4.77 -12.98
CA VAL A 91 1.85 3.82 -13.55
C VAL A 91 1.13 2.65 -14.22
N ALA A 92 0.13 2.06 -13.56
CA ALA A 92 -0.62 0.93 -14.11
C ALA A 92 -1.39 1.31 -15.39
N ALA A 93 -2.06 2.47 -15.38
CA ALA A 93 -2.78 3.01 -16.53
C ALA A 93 -1.87 3.29 -17.73
N ALA A 94 -0.66 3.82 -17.49
CA ALA A 94 0.34 4.06 -18.54
C ALA A 94 0.81 2.77 -19.25
N GLN A 95 0.53 1.61 -18.67
CA GLN A 95 1.01 0.30 -19.10
C GLN A 95 -0.14 -0.61 -19.57
N GLY A 96 -1.38 -0.11 -19.60
CA GLY A 96 -2.57 -0.89 -19.98
C GLY A 96 -2.95 -1.98 -18.97
N LEU A 97 -2.52 -1.83 -17.71
CA LEU A 97 -2.85 -2.72 -16.60
C LEU A 97 -3.98 -2.08 -15.77
N ASP A 98 -5.20 -2.12 -16.32
CA ASP A 98 -6.46 -1.80 -15.59
C ASP A 98 -6.91 -3.05 -14.81
#